data_AF-A0A3M1Z330-F1
#
_entry.id   AF-A0A3M1Z330-F1
#
_cell.length_a   1.000
_cell.length_b   1.000
_cell.length_c   1.000
_cell.angle_alpha   90.00
_cell.angle_beta   90.00
_cell.angle_gamma   90.00
#
_symmetry.space_group_name_H-M   'P 1'
#
loop_
_entity.id
_entity.type
_entity.pdbx_description
1 polymer ?
#
loop_
_entity_poly.entity_id
_entity_poly.type
_entity_poly.pdbx_seq_one_letter_code
_entity_poly.pdbx_strand_id
1 'polypeptide(L)'
;MAIVGGKLFVALQRLDRGNWFAPTEASYLVVIDTATDQIVDVDPSTPGTTDPIVLTGTNPQFMVYDETLGKIVVSETGSYGAQDGGLETVDPATYKAEGFLVTEGDLGGDVGALAVAGGSKAYVVVTDSSWANDVAVVERIGGSWQKQGTLGLSGAFIPSLALDGRGRLLAPDRDTTSPGVRIYDTATDEEVAGSPVDVGLPPNAIAVF
;
A
#
# COMPACT_ATOMS: atom_id res chain seq x y z
N MET A 1 8.49 0.55 -3.24
CA MET A 1 9.21 1.64 -3.94
C MET A 1 8.34 2.14 -5.09
N ALA A 2 8.51 3.38 -5.53
CA ALA A 2 7.80 3.96 -6.67
C ALA A 2 8.75 4.87 -7.46
N ILE A 3 8.58 4.98 -8.79
CA ILE A 3 9.33 5.92 -9.62
C ILE A 3 8.38 6.98 -10.14
N VAL A 4 8.70 8.26 -9.90
CA VAL A 4 7.90 9.41 -10.34
C VAL A 4 8.84 10.51 -10.83
N GLY A 5 8.64 11.00 -12.05
CA GLY A 5 9.41 12.16 -12.57
C GLY A 5 10.94 12.00 -12.53
N GLY A 6 11.45 10.79 -12.74
CA GLY A 6 12.90 10.50 -12.66
C GLY A 6 13.45 10.42 -11.22
N LYS A 7 12.57 10.33 -10.22
CA LYS A 7 12.92 10.11 -8.81
C LYS A 7 12.42 8.74 -8.37
N LEU A 8 13.27 7.98 -7.68
CA LEU A 8 12.93 6.72 -7.03
C LEU A 8 12.67 6.98 -5.54
N PHE A 9 11.48 6.59 -5.08
CA PHE A 9 11.06 6.68 -3.69
C PHE A 9 11.15 5.30 -3.04
N VAL A 10 11.87 5.21 -1.92
CA VAL A 10 12.13 3.95 -1.20
C VAL A 10 11.65 4.08 0.24
N ALA A 11 10.72 3.22 0.66
CA ALA A 11 10.24 3.16 2.03
C ALA A 11 11.29 2.54 2.95
N LEU A 12 11.48 3.16 4.11
CA LEU A 12 12.28 2.65 5.21
C LEU A 12 11.39 2.45 6.44
N GLN A 13 11.23 1.20 6.85
CA GLN A 13 10.37 0.82 7.98
C GLN A 13 10.88 1.30 9.34
N ARG A 14 12.20 1.42 9.49
CA ARG A 14 12.89 1.76 10.76
C ARG A 14 12.36 0.94 11.94
N LEU A 15 12.89 -0.28 12.06
CA LEU A 15 12.50 -1.24 13.10
C LEU A 15 13.62 -1.41 14.13
N ASP A 16 13.27 -1.42 15.42
CA ASP A 16 14.19 -1.71 16.50
C ASP A 16 14.31 -3.23 16.72
N ARG A 17 15.43 -3.79 16.26
CA ARG A 17 15.75 -5.21 16.46
C ARG A 17 15.82 -5.60 17.95
N GLY A 18 16.21 -4.70 18.83
CA GLY A 18 16.26 -4.92 20.28
C GLY A 18 14.88 -4.96 20.94
N ASN A 19 13.88 -4.39 20.27
CA ASN A 19 12.49 -4.34 20.72
C ASN A 19 11.57 -5.14 19.76
N TRP A 20 11.93 -6.39 19.47
CA TRP A 20 11.11 -7.31 18.67
C TRP A 20 10.71 -6.78 17.28
N PHE A 21 11.56 -5.94 16.67
CA PHE A 21 11.28 -5.26 15.41
C PHE A 21 10.05 -4.34 15.47
N ALA A 22 9.75 -3.78 16.65
CA ALA A 22 8.78 -2.70 16.76
C ALA A 22 9.23 -1.48 15.94
N PRO A 23 8.30 -0.73 15.33
CA PRO A 23 8.64 0.51 14.64
C PRO A 23 9.26 1.50 15.62
N THR A 24 10.23 2.30 15.14
CA THR A 24 10.78 3.41 15.94
C THR A 24 9.89 4.65 15.85
N GLU A 25 10.39 5.80 16.30
CA GLU A 25 9.63 7.05 16.41
C GLU A 25 9.14 7.65 15.08
N ALA A 26 9.70 7.23 13.94
CA ALA A 26 9.28 7.67 12.61
C ALA A 26 9.74 6.69 11.53
N SER A 27 9.00 6.62 10.41
CA SER A 27 9.43 5.98 9.17
C SER A 27 9.64 6.99 8.05
N TYR A 28 10.35 6.58 7.01
CA TYR A 28 10.85 7.50 6.00
C TYR A 28 10.58 7.03 4.58
N LEU A 29 10.46 7.98 3.65
CA LEU A 29 10.83 7.74 2.25
C LEU A 29 12.16 8.41 1.93
N VAL A 30 13.10 7.63 1.40
CA VAL A 30 14.31 8.17 0.77
C VAL A 30 14.03 8.42 -0.69
N VAL A 31 14.45 9.58 -1.18
CA VAL A 31 14.32 9.99 -2.58
C VAL A 31 15.68 9.87 -3.26
N ILE A 32 15.75 9.15 -4.37
CA ILE A 32 16.98 8.96 -5.16
C ILE A 32 16.76 9.54 -6.55
N ASP A 33 17.67 10.38 -7.00
CA ASP A 33 17.68 10.85 -8.38
C ASP A 33 18.18 9.74 -9.30
N THR A 34 17.33 9.27 -10.21
CA THR A 34 17.63 8.12 -11.08
C THR A 34 18.64 8.44 -12.18
N ALA A 35 18.97 9.71 -12.41
CA ALA A 35 19.99 10.10 -13.38
C ALA A 35 21.38 10.19 -12.74
N THR A 36 21.47 10.49 -11.45
CA THR A 36 22.75 10.68 -10.74
C THR A 36 23.05 9.62 -9.68
N ASP A 37 22.09 8.74 -9.39
CA ASP A 37 22.12 7.77 -8.30
C ASP A 37 22.46 8.39 -6.93
N GLN A 38 22.15 9.68 -6.76
CA GLN A 38 22.34 10.40 -5.50
C GLN A 38 21.04 10.50 -4.71
N ILE A 39 21.15 10.43 -3.40
CA ILE A 39 20.04 10.75 -2.50
C ILE A 39 19.73 12.24 -2.63
N VAL A 40 18.46 12.57 -2.79
CA VAL A 40 17.95 13.93 -2.78
C VAL A 40 17.72 14.34 -1.33
N ASP A 41 18.37 15.41 -0.91
CA ASP A 41 18.05 16.11 0.33
C ASP A 41 16.71 16.85 0.15
N VAL A 42 15.69 16.45 0.89
CA VAL A 42 14.34 16.99 0.71
C VAL A 42 14.08 18.27 1.51
N ASP A 43 14.97 18.63 2.44
CA ASP A 43 14.89 19.87 3.23
C ASP A 43 16.07 20.80 2.93
N PRO A 44 15.90 21.84 2.10
CA PRO A 44 16.97 22.78 1.80
C PRO A 44 17.34 23.69 3.00
N SER A 45 16.58 23.65 4.10
CA SER A 45 16.81 24.48 5.29
C SER A 45 17.85 23.89 6.26
N THR A 46 18.31 22.66 6.01
CA THR A 46 19.30 21.93 6.80
C THR A 46 20.56 21.61 5.97
N PRO A 47 21.37 22.62 5.56
CA PRO A 47 22.53 22.36 4.71
C PRO A 47 23.53 21.38 5.35
N GLY A 48 23.90 20.35 4.58
CA GLY A 48 24.91 19.36 4.98
C GLY A 48 24.34 18.10 5.63
N THR A 49 23.02 18.00 5.78
CA THR A 49 22.32 16.74 6.04
C THR A 49 21.75 16.17 4.75
N THR A 50 21.14 15.00 4.85
CA THR A 50 20.40 14.38 3.74
C THR A 50 19.08 13.96 4.33
N ASP A 51 18.14 14.89 4.33
CA ASP A 51 16.87 14.71 4.99
C ASP A 51 15.95 13.85 4.12
N PRO A 52 15.29 12.82 4.69
CA PRO A 52 14.29 12.05 4.00
C PRO A 52 12.90 12.71 4.12
N ILE A 53 11.93 12.18 3.39
CA ILE A 53 10.52 12.48 3.66
C ILE A 53 10.13 11.75 4.95
N VAL A 54 9.71 12.49 5.97
CA VAL A 54 9.17 11.92 7.21
C VAL A 54 7.71 11.59 7.01
N LEU A 55 7.34 10.32 7.20
CA LEU A 55 5.96 9.85 7.13
C LEU A 55 5.21 10.17 8.44
N THR A 56 3.88 10.26 8.35
CA THR A 56 3.01 10.40 9.53
C THR A 56 2.90 9.09 10.28
N GLY A 57 2.74 7.98 9.54
CA GLY A 57 2.72 6.64 10.09
C GLY A 57 4.12 6.05 10.29
N THR A 58 4.13 4.78 10.67
CA THR A 58 5.37 4.00 10.78
C THR A 58 5.21 2.65 10.10
N ASN A 59 6.34 1.97 9.87
CA ASN A 59 6.37 0.63 9.27
C ASN A 59 5.64 0.54 7.90
N PRO A 60 6.01 1.38 6.90
CA PRO A 60 5.50 1.29 5.54
C PRO A 60 5.71 -0.11 4.94
N GLN A 61 4.64 -0.70 4.40
CA GLN A 61 4.66 -2.03 3.76
C GLN A 61 4.67 -1.94 2.23
N PHE A 62 3.78 -1.13 1.68
CA PHE A 62 3.60 -0.98 0.24
C PHE A 62 3.47 0.48 -0.15
N MET A 63 3.78 0.77 -1.42
CA MET A 63 3.49 2.07 -2.00
C MET A 63 3.20 1.96 -3.49
N VAL A 64 2.36 2.84 -4.00
CA VAL A 64 2.06 2.99 -5.42
C VAL A 64 1.93 4.47 -5.76
N TYR A 65 2.39 4.86 -6.95
CA TYR A 65 2.09 6.19 -7.48
C TYR A 65 0.79 6.12 -8.28
N ASP A 66 -0.16 7.01 -7.96
CA ASP A 66 -1.38 7.19 -8.74
C ASP A 66 -1.29 8.52 -9.49
N GLU A 67 -1.28 8.44 -10.83
CA GLU A 67 -1.18 9.61 -11.71
C GLU A 67 -2.39 10.55 -11.59
N THR A 68 -3.58 10.01 -11.28
CA THR A 68 -4.82 10.78 -11.19
C THR A 68 -4.83 11.66 -9.93
N LEU A 69 -4.33 11.13 -8.81
CA LEU A 69 -4.08 11.87 -7.58
C LEU A 69 -2.85 12.76 -7.71
N GLY A 70 -1.88 12.36 -8.53
CA GLY A 70 -0.54 12.96 -8.57
C GLY A 70 0.23 12.70 -7.26
N LYS A 71 -0.11 11.64 -6.53
CA LYS A 71 0.44 11.32 -5.20
C LYS A 71 0.98 9.89 -5.15
N ILE A 72 1.93 9.67 -4.26
CA ILE A 72 2.32 8.33 -3.83
C ILE A 72 1.42 7.95 -2.67
N VAL A 73 0.68 6.84 -2.77
CA VAL A 73 -0.09 6.27 -1.66
C VAL A 73 0.77 5.20 -1.00
N VAL A 74 0.92 5.28 0.31
CA VAL A 74 1.73 4.39 1.14
C VAL A 74 0.82 3.69 2.14
N SER A 75 0.95 2.37 2.30
CA SER A 75 0.35 1.66 3.42
C SER A 75 1.37 1.53 4.53
N GLU A 76 0.95 1.88 5.74
CA GLU A 76 1.79 1.95 6.92
C GLU A 76 1.10 1.16 8.02
N THR A 77 1.67 0.01 8.40
CA THR A 77 1.02 -0.87 9.39
C THR A 77 1.22 -0.42 10.82
N GLY A 78 2.22 0.45 11.07
CA GLY A 78 2.70 0.70 12.41
C GLY A 78 3.03 -0.59 13.15
N SER A 79 2.50 -0.71 14.37
CA SER A 79 2.63 -1.91 15.20
C SER A 79 1.48 -2.86 14.93
N TYR A 80 1.78 -4.06 14.43
CA TYR A 80 0.76 -5.09 14.17
C TYR A 80 -0.17 -5.31 15.38
N GLY A 81 -1.48 -5.20 15.14
CA GLY A 81 -2.54 -5.34 16.14
C GLY A 81 -2.82 -4.10 16.98
N ALA A 82 -2.13 -2.97 16.76
CA ALA A 82 -2.34 -1.72 17.50
C ALA A 82 -3.33 -0.76 16.83
N GLN A 83 -3.60 -0.92 15.53
CA GLN A 83 -4.41 0.01 14.73
C GLN A 83 -3.86 1.45 14.74
N ASP A 84 -2.53 1.60 14.70
CA ASP A 84 -1.82 2.88 14.69
C ASP A 84 -1.29 3.27 13.29
N GLY A 85 -1.72 2.54 12.26
CA GLY A 85 -1.39 2.75 10.86
C GLY A 85 -2.54 3.25 9.98
N GLY A 86 -2.32 3.19 8.67
CA GLY A 86 -3.28 3.60 7.65
C GLY A 86 -2.71 3.72 6.24
N LEU A 87 -3.50 4.31 5.34
CA LEU A 87 -3.03 4.74 4.03
C LEU A 87 -2.71 6.24 4.06
N GLU A 88 -1.48 6.63 3.75
CA GLU A 88 -1.03 8.03 3.67
C GLU A 88 -0.71 8.43 2.23
N THR A 89 -0.91 9.71 1.89
CA THR A 89 -0.37 10.28 0.65
C THR A 89 0.92 11.06 0.88
N VAL A 90 1.85 10.92 -0.06
CA VAL A 90 3.05 11.75 -0.18
C VAL A 90 3.00 12.50 -1.51
N ASP A 91 3.25 13.80 -1.45
CA ASP A 91 3.40 14.64 -2.63
C ASP A 91 4.84 14.53 -3.19
N PRO A 92 5.02 13.96 -4.40
CA PRO A 92 6.34 13.75 -4.98
C PRO A 92 6.99 15.04 -5.51
N ALA A 93 6.26 16.14 -5.64
CA ALA A 93 6.80 17.43 -6.08
C ALA A 93 7.27 18.31 -4.91
N THR A 94 6.61 18.21 -3.76
CA THR A 94 6.97 18.96 -2.56
C THR A 94 7.75 18.15 -1.52
N TYR A 95 7.84 16.83 -1.72
CA TYR A 95 8.49 15.88 -0.81
C TYR A 95 7.92 15.91 0.60
N LYS A 96 6.58 15.97 0.70
CA LYS A 96 5.86 16.02 1.97
C LYS A 96 4.84 14.90 2.08
N ALA A 97 4.84 14.27 3.23
CA ALA A 97 3.72 13.46 3.68
C ALA A 97 2.52 14.36 4.02
N GLU A 98 1.32 13.93 3.65
CA GLU A 98 0.08 14.72 3.74
C GLU A 98 -0.90 14.16 4.78
N GLY A 99 -0.48 13.14 5.55
CA GLY A 99 -1.30 12.47 6.54
C GLY A 99 -2.13 11.32 5.97
N PHE A 100 -2.80 10.61 6.87
CA PHE A 100 -3.65 9.49 6.50
C PHE A 100 -4.89 9.92 5.70
N LEU A 101 -5.09 9.27 4.55
CA LEU A 101 -6.35 9.24 3.81
C LEU A 101 -7.42 8.49 4.59
N VAL A 102 -7.04 7.35 5.19
CA VAL A 102 -7.90 6.44 5.97
C VAL A 102 -7.03 5.68 6.96
N THR A 103 -7.53 5.44 8.17
CA THR A 103 -6.78 4.76 9.25
C THR A 103 -7.09 3.26 9.31
N GLU A 104 -6.23 2.48 9.97
CA GLU A 104 -6.52 1.08 10.29
C GLU A 104 -7.80 0.91 11.11
N GLY A 105 -8.11 1.86 12.00
CA GLY A 105 -9.36 1.87 12.75
C GLY A 105 -10.61 1.97 11.85
N ASP A 106 -10.54 2.78 10.80
CA ASP A 106 -11.61 2.88 9.80
C ASP A 106 -11.69 1.62 8.91
N LEU A 107 -10.55 0.98 8.67
CA LEU A 107 -10.43 -0.20 7.82
C LEU A 107 -10.75 -1.51 8.55
N GLY A 108 -10.65 -1.52 9.89
CA GLY A 108 -10.92 -2.65 10.76
C GLY A 108 -9.76 -3.65 10.90
N GLY A 109 -8.52 -3.26 10.61
CA GLY A 109 -7.37 -4.15 10.68
C GLY A 109 -6.08 -3.53 10.16
N ASP A 110 -4.98 -4.26 10.34
CA ASP A 110 -3.64 -3.86 9.94
C ASP A 110 -3.53 -3.77 8.41
N VAL A 111 -3.00 -2.67 7.86
CA VAL A 111 -2.89 -2.50 6.41
C VAL A 111 -1.68 -3.23 5.81
N GLY A 112 -1.83 -3.73 4.59
CA GLY A 112 -0.79 -4.45 3.85
C GLY A 112 -0.64 -3.98 2.41
N ALA A 113 -0.61 -4.92 1.47
CA ALA A 113 -0.53 -4.60 0.04
C ALA A 113 -1.67 -3.70 -0.41
N LEU A 114 -1.39 -2.77 -1.35
CA LEU A 114 -2.40 -1.84 -1.84
C LEU A 114 -2.34 -1.65 -3.36
N ALA A 115 -3.46 -1.23 -3.94
CA ALA A 115 -3.58 -0.79 -5.32
C ALA A 115 -4.58 0.39 -5.40
N VAL A 116 -4.34 1.36 -6.28
CA VAL A 116 -5.21 2.54 -6.45
C VAL A 116 -5.79 2.54 -7.86
N ALA A 117 -7.11 2.56 -7.95
CA ALA A 117 -7.87 2.55 -9.20
C ALA A 117 -8.48 3.95 -9.46
N GLY A 118 -7.85 4.71 -10.37
CA GLY A 118 -8.42 5.93 -10.92
C GLY A 118 -8.58 7.09 -9.94
N GLY A 119 -7.72 7.18 -8.92
CA GLY A 119 -7.67 8.27 -7.95
C GLY A 119 -8.90 8.50 -7.05
N SER A 120 -9.94 7.68 -7.17
CA SER A 120 -11.13 7.73 -6.29
C SER A 120 -11.48 6.39 -5.64
N LYS A 121 -10.77 5.31 -6.01
CA LYS A 121 -10.94 3.99 -5.41
C LYS A 121 -9.57 3.39 -5.11
N ALA A 122 -9.46 2.71 -3.99
CA ALA A 122 -8.27 1.96 -3.58
C ALA A 122 -8.68 0.62 -2.99
N TYR A 123 -7.81 -0.36 -3.17
CA TYR A 123 -7.91 -1.68 -2.60
C TYR A 123 -6.73 -1.87 -1.67
N VAL A 124 -6.98 -2.31 -0.45
CA VAL A 124 -5.94 -2.51 0.55
C VAL A 124 -6.17 -3.83 1.26
N VAL A 125 -5.13 -4.64 1.36
CA VAL A 125 -5.15 -5.84 2.20
C VAL A 125 -5.26 -5.38 3.65
N VAL A 126 -6.23 -5.94 4.36
CA VAL A 126 -6.44 -5.71 5.78
C VAL A 126 -6.32 -7.03 6.52
N THR A 127 -5.56 -7.05 7.60
CA THR A 127 -5.47 -8.20 8.52
C THR A 127 -6.26 -7.87 9.77
N ASP A 128 -7.35 -8.60 10.01
CA ASP A 128 -8.21 -8.36 11.16
C ASP A 128 -7.60 -8.90 12.47
N SER A 129 -8.31 -8.70 13.59
CA SER A 129 -7.86 -9.15 14.92
C SER A 129 -7.79 -10.67 15.09
N SER A 130 -8.35 -11.44 14.15
CA SER A 130 -8.23 -12.90 14.07
C SER A 130 -7.08 -13.35 13.18
N TRP A 131 -6.30 -12.42 12.64
CA TRP A 131 -5.24 -12.62 11.65
C TRP A 131 -5.75 -13.13 10.29
N ALA A 132 -7.04 -12.93 10.01
CA ALA A 132 -7.61 -13.20 8.70
C ALA A 132 -7.36 -12.01 7.76
N ASN A 133 -6.93 -12.31 6.55
CA ASN A 133 -6.67 -11.30 5.52
C ASN A 133 -7.87 -11.18 4.59
N ASP A 134 -8.24 -9.95 4.27
CA ASP A 134 -9.18 -9.66 3.17
C ASP A 134 -8.70 -8.42 2.43
N VAL A 135 -9.39 -8.05 1.35
CA VAL A 135 -9.14 -6.80 0.62
C VAL A 135 -10.28 -5.84 0.91
N ALA A 136 -9.99 -4.74 1.62
CA ALA A 136 -10.94 -3.65 1.80
C ALA A 136 -11.05 -2.80 0.52
N VAL A 137 -12.28 -2.46 0.17
CA VAL A 137 -12.60 -1.48 -0.88
C VAL A 137 -12.74 -0.12 -0.22
N VAL A 138 -11.93 0.84 -0.63
CA VAL A 138 -11.92 2.22 -0.10
C VAL A 138 -12.26 3.17 -1.23
N GLU A 139 -13.25 4.04 -1.04
CA GLU A 139 -13.68 5.01 -2.04
C GLU A 139 -13.65 6.43 -1.49
N ARG A 140 -13.42 7.39 -2.39
CA ARG A 140 -13.48 8.82 -2.07
C ARG A 140 -14.90 9.34 -2.23
N ILE A 141 -15.64 9.46 -1.13
CA ILE A 141 -17.02 9.93 -1.07
C ILE A 141 -17.07 11.27 -0.34
N GLY A 142 -17.67 12.28 -0.97
CA GLY A 142 -17.82 13.61 -0.35
C GLY A 142 -16.50 14.31 -0.03
N GLY A 143 -15.40 13.90 -0.67
CA GLY A 143 -14.06 14.45 -0.47
C GLY A 143 -13.18 13.63 0.49
N SER A 144 -13.74 12.67 1.23
CA SER A 144 -13.05 11.83 2.21
C SER A 144 -12.97 10.38 1.74
N TRP A 145 -11.92 9.67 2.12
CA TRP A 145 -11.78 8.24 1.84
C TRP A 145 -12.49 7.41 2.91
N GLN A 146 -13.24 6.41 2.48
CA GLN A 146 -14.09 5.61 3.35
C GLN A 146 -14.11 4.16 2.89
N LYS A 147 -14.03 3.21 3.82
CA LYS A 147 -14.25 1.78 3.54
C LYS A 147 -15.71 1.55 3.13
N GLN A 148 -15.92 0.93 1.98
CA GLN A 148 -17.24 0.55 1.47
C GLN A 148 -17.59 -0.92 1.74
N GLY A 149 -16.57 -1.77 1.89
CA GLY A 149 -16.76 -3.20 2.11
C GLY A 149 -15.44 -3.95 2.00
N THR A 150 -15.54 -5.27 1.83
CA THR A 150 -14.40 -6.13 1.48
C THR A 150 -14.77 -7.07 0.33
N LEU A 151 -13.76 -7.61 -0.34
CA LEU A 151 -13.93 -8.50 -1.49
C LEU A 151 -14.23 -9.97 -1.09
N GLY A 152 -14.14 -10.31 0.20
CA GLY A 152 -14.54 -11.61 0.73
C GLY A 152 -13.59 -12.75 0.35
N LEU A 153 -12.27 -12.53 0.49
CA LEU A 153 -11.26 -13.54 0.21
C LEU A 153 -11.22 -14.64 1.29
N SER A 154 -10.36 -15.65 1.09
CA SER A 154 -10.24 -16.86 1.92
C SER A 154 -9.83 -16.63 3.38
N GLY A 155 -9.33 -15.44 3.74
CA GLY A 155 -8.63 -15.19 5.00
C GLY A 155 -7.12 -15.47 4.90
N ALA A 156 -6.64 -16.13 3.85
CA ALA A 156 -5.23 -16.46 3.67
C ALA A 156 -4.40 -15.25 3.25
N PHE A 157 -3.08 -15.34 3.47
CA PHE A 157 -2.16 -14.23 3.20
C PHE A 157 -2.20 -13.75 1.73
N ILE A 158 -2.40 -12.44 1.53
CA ILE A 158 -2.42 -11.79 0.22
C ILE A 158 -1.17 -10.92 0.10
N PRO A 159 -0.13 -11.37 -0.63
CA PRO A 159 1.19 -10.75 -0.59
C PRO A 159 1.30 -9.48 -1.46
N SER A 160 0.38 -9.25 -2.38
CA SER A 160 0.43 -8.14 -3.34
C SER A 160 -0.94 -7.89 -3.94
N LEU A 161 -1.16 -6.70 -4.49
CA LEU A 161 -2.31 -6.38 -5.34
C LEU A 161 -1.79 -5.71 -6.60
N ALA A 162 -2.42 -5.96 -7.75
CA ALA A 162 -2.12 -5.24 -8.98
C ALA A 162 -3.38 -4.95 -9.78
N LEU A 163 -3.36 -3.85 -10.52
CA LEU A 163 -4.38 -3.53 -11.51
C LEU A 163 -3.85 -3.85 -12.90
N ASP A 164 -4.72 -4.37 -13.77
CA ASP A 164 -4.40 -4.48 -15.19
C ASP A 164 -5.00 -3.36 -16.04
N GLY A 165 -4.54 -3.29 -17.30
CA GLY A 165 -5.02 -2.29 -18.26
C GLY A 165 -6.48 -2.44 -18.68
N ARG A 166 -7.23 -3.42 -18.13
CA ARG A 166 -8.68 -3.59 -18.35
C ARG A 166 -9.49 -3.12 -17.15
N GLY A 167 -8.87 -2.52 -16.13
CA GLY A 167 -9.56 -2.11 -14.92
C GLY A 167 -9.93 -3.31 -14.05
N ARG A 168 -9.12 -4.37 -14.04
CA ARG A 168 -9.31 -5.51 -13.13
C ARG A 168 -8.28 -5.49 -12.03
N LEU A 169 -8.70 -5.84 -10.82
CA LEU A 169 -7.82 -6.10 -9.69
C LEU A 169 -7.42 -7.58 -9.69
N LEU A 170 -6.13 -7.84 -9.52
CA LEU A 170 -5.57 -9.18 -9.38
C LEU A 170 -5.02 -9.34 -7.97
N ALA A 171 -5.55 -10.34 -7.26
CA ALA A 171 -5.22 -10.65 -5.87
C ALA A 171 -4.70 -12.09 -5.76
N PRO A 172 -3.37 -12.30 -5.58
CA PRO A 172 -2.78 -13.61 -5.31
C PRO A 172 -3.26 -14.16 -3.95
N ASP A 173 -4.26 -15.04 -3.98
CA ASP A 173 -4.78 -15.72 -2.80
C ASP A 173 -3.95 -16.96 -2.50
N ARG A 174 -3.31 -17.00 -1.32
CA ARG A 174 -2.46 -18.11 -0.87
C ARG A 174 -3.23 -19.17 -0.07
N ASP A 175 -4.55 -19.26 -0.25
CA ASP A 175 -5.36 -20.34 0.31
C ASP A 175 -4.68 -21.70 0.11
N THR A 176 -4.68 -22.52 1.16
CA THR A 176 -3.94 -23.80 1.16
C THR A 176 -4.67 -24.93 0.44
N THR A 177 -5.96 -24.74 0.15
CA THR A 177 -6.85 -25.74 -0.46
C THR A 177 -7.26 -25.37 -1.88
N SER A 178 -7.34 -24.08 -2.18
CA SER A 178 -7.72 -23.51 -3.48
C SER A 178 -6.90 -22.24 -3.78
N PRO A 179 -5.56 -22.34 -3.87
CA PRO A 179 -4.72 -21.19 -4.19
C PRO A 179 -4.99 -20.69 -5.61
N GLY A 180 -4.72 -19.41 -5.85
CA GLY A 180 -4.75 -18.88 -7.20
C GLY A 180 -4.72 -17.37 -7.27
N VAL A 181 -4.84 -16.84 -8.48
CA VAL A 181 -5.02 -15.40 -8.66
C VAL A 181 -6.50 -15.12 -8.78
N ARG A 182 -7.06 -14.44 -7.79
CA ARG A 182 -8.43 -13.93 -7.85
C ARG A 182 -8.47 -12.67 -8.69
N ILE A 183 -9.52 -12.52 -9.49
CA ILE A 183 -9.66 -11.38 -10.41
C ILE A 183 -11.00 -10.71 -10.14
N TYR A 184 -10.99 -9.41 -9.90
CA TYR A 184 -12.20 -8.60 -9.65
C TYR A 184 -12.33 -7.49 -10.68
N ASP A 185 -13.54 -7.19 -11.13
CA ASP A 185 -13.82 -6.00 -11.94
C ASP A 185 -13.88 -4.78 -11.03
N THR A 186 -13.09 -3.73 -11.30
CA THR A 186 -13.02 -2.58 -10.38
C THR A 186 -14.21 -1.64 -10.45
N ALA A 187 -15.05 -1.76 -11.49
CA ALA A 187 -16.27 -0.97 -11.61
C ALA A 187 -17.42 -1.54 -10.77
N THR A 188 -17.46 -2.86 -10.58
CA THR A 188 -18.53 -3.54 -9.85
C THR A 188 -18.08 -4.17 -8.53
N ASP A 189 -16.77 -4.31 -8.33
CA ASP A 189 -16.16 -5.07 -7.23
C ASP A 189 -16.54 -6.56 -7.20
N GLU A 190 -17.07 -7.08 -8.31
CA GLU A 190 -17.45 -8.48 -8.45
C GLU A 190 -16.29 -9.34 -8.97
N GLU A 191 -16.20 -10.56 -8.47
CA GLU A 191 -15.21 -11.54 -8.93
C GLU A 191 -15.55 -11.99 -10.37
N VAL A 192 -14.54 -11.95 -11.26
CA VAL A 192 -14.68 -12.32 -12.67
C VAL A 192 -14.87 -13.83 -12.78
N ALA A 193 -15.82 -14.26 -13.63
CA ALA A 193 -16.09 -15.67 -13.87
C ALA A 193 -14.83 -16.46 -14.28
N GLY A 194 -14.64 -17.64 -13.67
CA GLY A 194 -13.46 -18.49 -13.89
C GLY A 194 -12.28 -18.18 -12.96
N SER A 195 -12.45 -17.24 -12.02
CA SER A 195 -11.57 -17.01 -10.88
C SER A 195 -11.84 -18.03 -9.75
N PRO A 196 -10.84 -18.39 -8.92
CA PRO A 196 -9.43 -18.04 -9.05
C PRO A 196 -8.76 -18.75 -10.24
N VAL A 197 -7.80 -18.07 -10.88
CA VAL A 197 -6.94 -18.71 -11.89
C VAL A 197 -5.96 -19.64 -11.18
N ASP A 198 -6.08 -20.94 -11.46
CA ASP A 198 -5.18 -21.95 -10.94
C ASP A 198 -3.76 -21.77 -11.53
N VAL A 199 -2.80 -21.57 -10.64
CA VAL A 199 -1.37 -21.41 -10.96
C VAL A 199 -0.54 -22.57 -10.36
N GLY A 200 -1.19 -23.62 -9.89
CA GLY A 200 -0.61 -24.85 -9.33
C GLY A 200 -0.09 -24.76 -7.90
N LEU A 201 0.42 -23.61 -7.47
CA LEU A 201 0.94 -23.37 -6.12
C LEU A 201 0.53 -21.98 -5.60
N PRO A 202 0.48 -21.75 -4.27
CA PRO A 202 0.17 -20.44 -3.69
C PRO A 202 1.04 -19.31 -4.27
N PRO A 203 0.44 -18.39 -5.05
CA PRO A 203 1.19 -17.33 -5.70
C PRO A 203 1.80 -16.35 -4.68
N ASN A 204 2.97 -15.79 -4.98
CA ASN A 204 3.68 -14.91 -4.04
C ASN A 204 3.74 -13.45 -4.50
N ALA A 205 3.64 -13.20 -5.81
CA ALA A 205 3.64 -11.86 -6.36
C ALA A 205 2.92 -11.87 -7.70
N ILE A 206 2.43 -10.70 -8.10
CA ILE A 206 1.92 -10.45 -9.44
C ILE A 206 2.56 -9.19 -10.01
N ALA A 207 2.84 -9.22 -11.31
CA ALA A 207 3.35 -8.08 -12.05
C ALA A 207 2.52 -7.93 -13.32
N VAL A 208 2.16 -6.70 -13.64
CA VAL A 208 1.47 -6.32 -14.88
C VAL A 208 2.36 -5.30 -15.60
N PHE A 209 2.43 -5.40 -16.92
CA PHE A 209 3.30 -4.61 -17.79
C PHE A 209 2.50 -3.88 -18.87
#